data_AF-A0A846MTN8-F1
#
_entry.id   AF-A0A846MTN8-F1
#
_cell.length_a   1.000
_cell.length_b   1.000
_cell.length_c   1.000
_cell.angle_alpha   90.00
_cell.angle_beta   90.00
_cell.angle_gamma   90.00
#
_symmetry.space_group_name_H-M   'P 1'
#
loop_
_entity.id
_entity.type
_entity.pdbx_description
1 polymer ?
#
loop_
_entity_poly.entity_id
_entity_poly.type
_entity_poly.pdbx_seq_one_letter_code
_entity_poly.pdbx_strand_id
1 'polypeptide(L)'
;MLALPGKIVHPRFARFREYRIELEQAGQGVWSAFRALGFSLEEVLAIAKGWGRALSGIEKPWLCWNVEHEWCLVQQKLVTEAGWTPLVGFDPRVGPPRKTVSGAVVFDFNAELGLPLLYPHFPLEFAFLFARRLAFWHSDLLLRREKMAELARIFAALPDSVTAACEVDPGFRYRYLPWRQRYWELVGCTTASASRDQFEKGCGWWMAFWAHPHQSHPKTIRRWRYWDHGAGIRHWHRHEGGHCMVLDGRDYEEGHFSKIGRLDYQGVKEPNGSDVRRNMSEELVRHYDLRTACGKLGLADLLDHGDQGRIFHLGSTPPRG
;
A
#
# COMPACT_ATOMS: atom_id res chain seq x y z
N MET A 1 -18.06 -20.23 -29.38
CA MET A 1 -18.41 -18.99 -28.65
C MET A 1 -18.47 -19.35 -27.18
N LEU A 2 -17.34 -19.29 -26.47
CA LEU A 2 -17.21 -19.74 -25.08
C LEU A 2 -17.45 -18.56 -24.14
N ALA A 3 -18.47 -18.67 -23.30
CA ALA A 3 -18.77 -17.72 -22.25
C ALA A 3 -17.67 -17.76 -21.18
N LEU A 4 -17.03 -16.62 -20.91
CA LEU A 4 -16.15 -16.46 -19.75
C LEU A 4 -17.00 -16.49 -18.47
N PRO A 5 -16.59 -17.22 -17.41
CA PRO A 5 -17.35 -17.30 -16.17
C PRO A 5 -17.46 -15.92 -15.53
N GLY A 6 -18.68 -15.59 -15.11
CA GLY A 6 -19.08 -14.28 -14.61
C GLY A 6 -18.27 -13.84 -13.40
N LYS A 7 -17.48 -12.78 -13.58
CA LYS A 7 -17.13 -11.90 -12.47
C LYS A 7 -18.20 -10.83 -12.37
N ILE A 8 -18.76 -10.64 -11.19
CA ILE A 8 -19.64 -9.53 -10.86
C ILE A 8 -18.83 -8.26 -11.10
N VAL A 9 -18.99 -7.67 -12.27
CA VAL A 9 -18.54 -6.29 -12.51
C VAL A 9 -19.51 -5.44 -11.70
N HIS A 10 -18.99 -4.71 -10.71
CA HIS A 10 -19.80 -3.78 -9.93
C HIS A 10 -20.71 -2.98 -10.88
N PRO A 11 -22.01 -2.76 -10.60
CA PRO A 11 -22.96 -2.20 -11.57
C PRO A 11 -22.47 -0.91 -12.24
N ARG A 12 -21.67 -0.11 -11.50
CA ARG A 12 -20.97 1.09 -12.00
C ARG A 12 -20.12 0.83 -13.25
N PHE A 13 -19.50 -0.33 -13.38
CA PHE A 13 -18.56 -0.67 -14.44
C PHE A 13 -19.16 -1.58 -15.52
N ALA A 14 -20.46 -1.92 -15.44
CA ALA A 14 -21.13 -2.81 -16.40
C ALA A 14 -21.07 -2.27 -17.85
N ARG A 15 -20.91 -0.94 -18.02
CA ARG A 15 -20.77 -0.25 -19.31
C ARG A 15 -19.32 -0.10 -19.80
N PHE A 16 -18.32 -0.51 -19.01
CA PHE A 16 -16.91 -0.15 -19.20
C PHE A 16 -16.02 -1.33 -19.61
N ARG A 17 -16.55 -2.33 -20.33
CA ARG A 17 -15.74 -3.47 -20.84
C ARG A 17 -14.52 -3.03 -21.66
N GLU A 18 -14.57 -1.84 -22.26
CA GLU A 18 -13.51 -1.25 -23.09
C GLU A 18 -12.43 -0.50 -22.28
N TYR A 19 -12.65 -0.18 -21.00
CA TYR A 19 -11.76 0.64 -20.15
C TYR A 19 -10.94 -0.18 -19.15
N ARG A 20 -10.53 -1.39 -19.56
CA ARG A 20 -9.84 -2.34 -18.65
C ARG A 20 -8.53 -1.78 -18.12
N ILE A 21 -7.79 -1.02 -18.94
CA ILE A 21 -6.50 -0.42 -18.55
C ILE A 21 -6.74 0.68 -17.53
N GLU A 22 -7.74 1.54 -17.74
CA GLU A 22 -8.09 2.62 -16.83
C GLU A 22 -8.55 2.09 -15.48
N LEU A 23 -9.36 1.04 -15.45
CA LEU A 23 -9.77 0.35 -14.22
C LEU A 23 -8.58 -0.15 -13.39
N GLU A 24 -7.59 -0.75 -14.06
CA GLU A 24 -6.39 -1.26 -13.41
C GLU A 24 -5.51 -0.12 -12.91
N GLN A 25 -5.24 0.88 -13.76
CA GLN A 25 -4.44 2.05 -13.41
C GLN A 25 -5.06 2.87 -12.27
N ALA A 26 -6.38 2.99 -12.23
CA ALA A 26 -7.10 3.63 -11.12
C ALA A 26 -6.83 2.91 -9.78
N GLY A 27 -6.91 1.57 -9.78
CA GLY A 27 -6.58 0.74 -8.61
C GLY A 27 -5.12 0.82 -8.17
N GLN A 28 -4.21 1.08 -9.11
CA GLN A 28 -2.80 1.35 -8.83
C GLN A 28 -2.54 2.80 -8.39
N GLY A 29 -3.56 3.64 -8.25
CA GLY A 29 -3.39 5.04 -7.85
C GLY A 29 -2.82 5.90 -8.98
N VAL A 30 -3.37 5.83 -10.19
CA VAL A 30 -3.09 6.79 -11.28
C VAL A 30 -4.23 7.79 -11.37
N TRP A 31 -3.98 9.05 -10.99
CA TRP A 31 -5.00 10.10 -10.95
C TRP A 31 -5.74 10.34 -12.27
N SER A 32 -5.06 10.26 -13.42
CA SER A 32 -5.70 10.46 -14.72
C SER A 32 -6.69 9.34 -15.08
N ALA A 33 -6.32 8.08 -14.79
CA ALA A 33 -7.19 6.93 -15.02
C ALA A 33 -8.38 6.96 -14.06
N PHE A 34 -8.12 7.31 -12.80
CA PHE A 34 -9.15 7.42 -11.77
C PHE A 34 -10.26 8.42 -12.16
N ARG A 35 -9.89 9.61 -12.66
CA ARG A 35 -10.85 10.59 -13.18
C ARG A 35 -11.55 10.13 -14.47
N ALA A 36 -10.84 9.45 -15.37
CA ALA A 36 -11.41 8.95 -16.62
C ALA A 36 -12.56 7.94 -16.39
N LEU A 37 -12.54 7.23 -15.26
CA LEU A 37 -13.62 6.33 -14.83
C LEU A 37 -14.82 7.05 -14.19
N GLY A 38 -14.80 8.39 -14.14
CA GLY A 38 -15.92 9.19 -13.63
C GLY A 38 -16.03 9.22 -12.10
N PHE A 39 -14.96 8.91 -11.37
CA PHE A 39 -14.92 9.21 -9.93
C PHE A 39 -14.64 10.71 -9.71
N SER A 40 -15.44 11.34 -8.84
CA SER A 40 -15.13 12.70 -8.39
C SER A 40 -14.20 12.66 -7.18
N LEU A 41 -13.50 13.78 -6.92
CA LEU A 41 -12.63 13.88 -5.76
C LEU A 41 -13.45 13.85 -4.46
N GLU A 42 -14.60 14.52 -4.45
CA GLU A 42 -15.51 14.58 -3.30
C GLU A 42 -16.02 13.19 -2.92
N GLU A 43 -16.35 12.37 -3.92
CA GLU A 43 -16.81 11.00 -3.71
C GLU A 43 -15.75 10.16 -2.98
N VAL A 44 -14.49 10.20 -3.44
CA VAL A 44 -13.41 9.44 -2.81
C VAL A 44 -13.10 9.94 -1.42
N LEU A 45 -13.10 11.27 -1.23
CA LEU A 45 -12.90 11.84 0.10
C LEU A 45 -14.02 11.41 1.07
N ALA A 46 -15.26 11.24 0.59
CA ALA A 46 -16.35 10.73 1.40
C ALA A 46 -16.16 9.25 1.76
N ILE A 47 -15.78 8.41 0.79
CA ILE A 47 -15.46 6.99 1.01
C ILE A 47 -14.30 6.86 2.02
N ALA A 48 -13.21 7.61 1.81
CA ALA A 48 -12.01 7.57 2.64
C ALA A 48 -12.26 8.05 4.08
N LYS A 49 -13.13 9.04 4.28
CA LYS A 49 -13.61 9.43 5.62
C LYS A 49 -14.33 8.28 6.33
N GLY A 50 -15.06 7.44 5.59
CA GLY A 50 -15.76 6.27 6.11
C GLY A 50 -14.82 5.26 6.78
N TRP A 51 -13.56 5.19 6.32
CA TRP A 51 -12.55 4.27 6.84
C TRP A 51 -12.14 4.57 8.29
N GLY A 52 -12.22 5.84 8.72
CA GLY A 52 -11.85 6.26 10.08
C GLY A 52 -12.67 5.59 11.18
N ARG A 53 -13.91 5.16 10.87
CA ARG A 53 -14.73 4.42 11.84
C ARG A 53 -14.11 3.10 12.25
N ALA A 54 -13.44 2.40 11.33
CA ALA A 54 -12.79 1.12 11.61
C ALA A 54 -11.55 1.26 12.51
N LEU A 55 -10.97 2.45 12.58
CA LEU A 55 -9.80 2.75 13.41
C LEU A 55 -10.13 3.55 14.67
N SER A 56 -11.41 3.71 15.00
CA SER A 56 -11.82 4.44 16.20
C SER A 56 -11.21 3.81 17.44
N GLY A 57 -10.41 4.59 18.18
CA GLY A 57 -9.71 4.15 19.39
C GLY A 57 -8.35 3.48 19.14
N ILE A 58 -7.91 3.31 17.89
CA ILE A 58 -6.61 2.73 17.55
C ILE A 58 -5.59 3.86 17.33
N GLU A 59 -4.60 3.95 18.21
CA GLU A 59 -3.57 5.00 18.13
C GLU A 59 -2.39 4.64 17.22
N LYS A 60 -2.08 3.34 17.12
CA LYS A 60 -0.90 2.80 16.43
C LYS A 60 -1.27 1.77 15.36
N PRO A 61 -2.03 2.15 14.32
CA PRO A 61 -2.34 1.24 13.23
C PRO A 61 -1.11 1.04 12.33
N TRP A 62 -0.86 -0.20 11.95
CA TRP A 62 0.15 -0.57 10.96
C TRP A 62 -0.51 -1.32 9.81
N LEU A 63 -0.43 -0.78 8.60
CA LEU A 63 -1.03 -1.35 7.40
C LEU A 63 -0.27 -2.61 6.96
N CYS A 64 -0.95 -3.76 7.02
CA CYS A 64 -0.55 -5.01 6.38
C CYS A 64 -1.40 -5.22 5.13
N TRP A 65 -0.78 -5.32 3.95
CA TRP A 65 -1.52 -5.49 2.69
C TRP A 65 -1.53 -6.95 2.25
N ASN A 66 -2.70 -7.60 2.31
CA ASN A 66 -2.85 -8.99 1.93
C ASN A 66 -2.76 -9.16 0.41
N VAL A 67 -1.65 -9.72 -0.04
CA VAL A 67 -1.48 -10.29 -1.38
C VAL A 67 -1.22 -11.79 -1.35
N GLU A 68 -0.85 -12.33 -0.19
CA GLU A 68 -0.68 -13.76 0.10
C GLU A 68 -0.99 -13.94 1.60
N HIS A 69 -1.81 -14.94 1.94
CA HIS A 69 -2.45 -15.04 3.25
C HIS A 69 -1.48 -15.35 4.39
N GLU A 70 -0.53 -16.25 4.17
CA GLU A 70 0.42 -16.69 5.21
C GLU A 70 1.52 -15.64 5.41
N TRP A 71 2.00 -15.01 4.33
CA TRP A 71 2.90 -13.85 4.42
C TRP A 71 2.25 -12.71 5.22
N CYS A 72 1.00 -12.38 4.90
CA CYS A 72 0.24 -11.36 5.61
C CYS A 72 0.03 -11.72 7.09
N LEU A 73 -0.17 -13.01 7.42
CA LEU A 73 -0.32 -13.44 8.81
C LEU A 73 0.98 -13.27 9.61
N VAL A 74 2.14 -13.59 9.03
CA VAL A 74 3.45 -13.36 9.68
C VAL A 74 3.68 -11.87 9.92
N GLN A 75 3.36 -11.04 8.93
CA GLN A 75 3.40 -9.57 9.06
C GLN A 75 2.51 -9.08 10.22
N GLN A 76 1.28 -9.56 10.31
CA GLN A 76 0.37 -9.21 11.42
C GLN A 76 0.95 -9.60 12.79
N LYS A 77 1.54 -10.80 12.92
CA LYS A 77 2.16 -11.24 14.18
C LYS A 77 3.33 -10.35 14.59
N LEU A 78 4.21 -10.00 13.65
CA LEU A 78 5.31 -9.07 13.89
C LEU A 78 4.83 -7.68 14.34
N VAL A 79 3.77 -7.17 13.72
CA VAL A 79 3.16 -5.88 14.12
C VAL A 79 2.62 -5.96 15.56
N THR A 80 1.92 -7.05 15.90
CA THR A 80 1.42 -7.28 17.25
C THR A 80 2.55 -7.39 18.27
N GLU A 81 3.60 -8.17 17.99
CA GLU A 81 4.79 -8.29 18.84
C GLU A 81 5.48 -6.94 19.06
N ALA A 82 5.47 -6.06 18.05
CA ALA A 82 6.04 -4.70 18.14
C ALA A 82 5.13 -3.71 18.91
N GLY A 83 3.97 -4.15 19.40
CA GLY A 83 3.03 -3.32 20.17
C GLY A 83 2.18 -2.37 19.32
N TRP A 84 1.97 -2.70 18.04
CA TRP A 84 1.10 -1.97 17.13
C TRP A 84 -0.13 -2.82 16.76
N THR A 85 -1.17 -2.18 16.25
CA THR A 85 -2.40 -2.87 15.83
C THR A 85 -2.35 -3.12 14.32
N PRO A 86 -2.42 -4.38 13.86
CA PRO A 86 -2.49 -4.65 12.43
C PRO A 86 -3.80 -4.13 11.84
N LEU A 87 -3.69 -3.22 10.88
CA LEU A 87 -4.76 -2.82 9.97
C LEU A 87 -4.56 -3.59 8.67
N VAL A 88 -5.45 -4.53 8.36
CA VAL A 88 -5.29 -5.44 7.23
C VAL A 88 -6.18 -5.01 6.07
N GLY A 89 -5.57 -4.40 5.07
CA GLY A 89 -6.18 -4.17 3.75
C GLY A 89 -5.85 -5.33 2.81
N PHE A 90 -6.49 -5.39 1.63
CA PHE A 90 -6.27 -6.48 0.69
C PHE A 90 -6.48 -6.08 -0.76
N ASP A 91 -5.77 -6.76 -1.65
CA ASP A 91 -6.05 -6.71 -3.08
C ASP A 91 -7.35 -7.49 -3.37
N PRO A 92 -8.35 -6.90 -4.04
CA PRO A 92 -9.63 -7.57 -4.32
C PRO A 92 -9.49 -8.83 -5.18
N ARG A 93 -8.35 -9.02 -5.87
CA ARG A 93 -8.05 -10.26 -6.60
C ARG A 93 -7.77 -11.45 -5.67
N VAL A 94 -7.24 -11.17 -4.47
CA VAL A 94 -6.90 -12.15 -3.44
C VAL A 94 -8.04 -12.27 -2.42
N GLY A 95 -8.67 -11.14 -2.10
CA GLY A 95 -9.71 -11.06 -1.07
C GLY A 95 -9.13 -10.92 0.35
N PRO A 96 -9.99 -10.92 1.38
CA PRO A 96 -9.56 -10.76 2.77
C PRO A 96 -8.62 -11.90 3.21
N PRO A 97 -7.75 -11.66 4.20
CA PRO A 97 -6.88 -12.70 4.75
C PRO A 97 -7.71 -13.86 5.32
N ARG A 98 -7.26 -15.11 5.14
CA ARG A 98 -7.97 -16.30 5.68
C ARG A 98 -7.93 -16.37 7.21
N LYS A 99 -6.91 -15.78 7.82
CA LYS A 99 -6.64 -15.78 9.25
C LYS A 99 -6.14 -14.41 9.68
N THR A 100 -6.42 -14.07 10.93
CA THR A 100 -5.96 -12.83 11.56
C THR A 100 -5.52 -13.07 12.98
N VAL A 101 -4.53 -12.30 13.44
CA VAL A 101 -4.17 -12.26 14.85
C VAL A 101 -5.27 -11.58 15.67
N SER A 102 -5.34 -11.89 16.97
CA SER A 102 -6.27 -11.22 17.87
C SER A 102 -6.05 -9.70 17.87
N GLY A 103 -7.14 -8.93 17.82
CA GLY A 103 -7.10 -7.47 17.81
C GLY A 103 -6.77 -6.83 16.45
N ALA A 104 -6.47 -7.61 15.40
CA ALA A 104 -6.31 -7.05 14.05
C ALA A 104 -7.64 -6.52 13.50
N VAL A 105 -7.58 -5.44 12.73
CA VAL A 105 -8.72 -4.85 12.02
C VAL A 105 -8.63 -5.16 10.54
N VAL A 106 -9.53 -5.98 10.02
CA VAL A 106 -9.64 -6.21 8.57
C VAL A 106 -10.55 -5.15 7.97
N PHE A 107 -10.08 -4.48 6.93
CA PHE A 107 -10.84 -3.42 6.28
C PHE A 107 -10.79 -3.53 4.75
N ASP A 108 -11.96 -3.54 4.11
CA ASP A 108 -12.08 -3.53 2.66
C ASP A 108 -12.10 -2.08 2.14
N PHE A 109 -10.92 -1.56 1.82
CA PHE A 109 -10.75 -0.24 1.20
C PHE A 109 -11.42 -0.12 -0.18
N ASN A 110 -11.78 -1.25 -0.79
CA ASN A 110 -12.37 -1.31 -2.11
C ASN A 110 -13.89 -1.51 -2.11
N ALA A 111 -14.52 -1.72 -0.95
CA ALA A 111 -15.94 -2.08 -0.85
C ALA A 111 -16.88 -1.12 -1.60
N GLU A 112 -16.62 0.19 -1.49
CA GLU A 112 -17.42 1.23 -2.16
C GLU A 112 -16.85 1.65 -3.53
N LEU A 113 -15.58 1.33 -3.81
CA LEU A 113 -14.92 1.67 -5.08
C LEU A 113 -15.22 0.63 -6.16
N GLY A 114 -15.30 -0.64 -5.79
CA GLY A 114 -15.58 -1.76 -6.70
C GLY A 114 -14.51 -1.98 -7.76
N LEU A 115 -13.26 -1.51 -7.54
CA LEU A 115 -12.18 -1.65 -8.51
C LEU A 115 -11.73 -3.11 -8.60
N PRO A 116 -11.29 -3.59 -9.78
CA PRO A 116 -10.83 -4.98 -9.95
C PRO A 116 -9.44 -5.23 -9.33
N LEU A 117 -8.78 -4.17 -8.88
CA LEU A 117 -7.43 -4.12 -8.32
C LEU A 117 -7.37 -2.96 -7.33
N LEU A 118 -6.61 -3.10 -6.25
CA LEU A 118 -6.28 -1.99 -5.37
C LEU A 118 -4.87 -2.18 -4.80
N TYR A 119 -4.02 -1.15 -4.88
CA TYR A 119 -2.69 -1.15 -4.28
C TYR A 119 -2.71 -0.50 -2.89
N PRO A 120 -1.76 -0.84 -2.00
CA PRO A 120 -1.68 -0.24 -0.66
C PRO A 120 -1.46 1.27 -0.70
N HIS A 121 -0.86 1.80 -1.77
CA HIS A 121 -0.72 3.23 -1.99
C HIS A 121 -2.06 3.97 -2.05
N PHE A 122 -3.14 3.27 -2.43
CA PHE A 122 -4.47 3.88 -2.54
C PHE A 122 -4.91 4.47 -1.20
N PRO A 123 -5.00 3.68 -0.10
CA PRO A 123 -5.33 4.25 1.20
C PRO A 123 -4.24 5.18 1.78
N LEU A 124 -2.96 5.00 1.45
CA LEU A 124 -1.89 5.88 1.95
C LEU A 124 -2.07 7.35 1.53
N GLU A 125 -2.62 7.61 0.34
CA GLU A 125 -2.93 8.96 -0.16
C GLU A 125 -3.90 9.72 0.76
N PHE A 126 -4.76 8.99 1.45
CA PHE A 126 -5.85 9.54 2.25
C PHE A 126 -5.69 9.27 3.75
N ALA A 127 -4.50 8.88 4.22
CA ALA A 127 -4.26 8.51 5.61
C ALA A 127 -4.75 9.57 6.61
N PHE A 128 -4.63 10.86 6.25
CA PHE A 128 -5.12 11.99 7.05
C PHE A 128 -6.62 11.99 7.37
N LEU A 129 -7.43 11.22 6.65
CA LEU A 129 -8.88 11.14 6.86
C LEU A 129 -9.28 10.09 7.89
N PHE A 130 -8.42 9.12 8.19
CA PHE A 130 -8.80 7.95 8.96
C PHE A 130 -7.80 7.53 10.03
N ALA A 131 -6.58 8.06 10.04
CA ALA A 131 -5.58 7.75 11.06
C ALA A 131 -4.82 9.01 11.48
N ARG A 132 -4.56 9.17 12.79
CA ARG A 132 -3.63 10.19 13.29
C ARG A 132 -2.21 9.97 12.79
N ARG A 133 -1.87 8.69 12.61
CA ARG A 133 -0.63 8.19 12.06
C ARG A 133 -0.87 6.80 11.50
N LEU A 134 -0.25 6.49 10.36
CA LEU A 134 -0.33 5.18 9.74
C LEU A 134 1.08 4.69 9.44
N ALA A 135 1.52 3.63 10.13
CA ALA A 135 2.68 2.86 9.70
C ALA A 135 2.29 1.91 8.56
N PHE A 136 3.23 1.56 7.71
CA PHE A 136 3.00 0.65 6.59
C PHE A 136 4.32 -0.01 6.16
N TRP A 137 4.18 -1.11 5.43
CA TRP A 137 5.28 -1.76 4.72
C TRP A 137 4.79 -2.39 3.43
N HIS A 138 5.72 -2.75 2.56
CA HIS A 138 5.42 -3.49 1.35
C HIS A 138 5.05 -4.94 1.69
N SER A 139 4.20 -5.55 0.86
CA SER A 139 3.62 -6.88 1.12
C SER A 139 4.63 -8.04 0.99
N ASP A 140 5.81 -7.79 0.41
CA ASP A 140 6.91 -8.74 0.26
C ASP A 140 8.09 -8.45 1.22
N LEU A 141 7.86 -7.63 2.26
CA LEU A 141 8.85 -7.32 3.28
C LEU A 141 8.54 -8.10 4.57
N LEU A 142 9.54 -8.81 5.09
CA LEU A 142 9.56 -9.28 6.48
C LEU A 142 10.79 -8.69 7.18
N LEU A 143 10.68 -8.39 8.46
CA LEU A 143 11.76 -7.77 9.22
C LEU A 143 12.06 -8.60 10.47
N ARG A 144 13.33 -8.61 10.88
CA ARG A 144 13.71 -9.15 12.19
C ARG A 144 12.98 -8.41 13.31
N ARG A 145 12.76 -9.09 14.43
CA ARG A 145 12.06 -8.54 15.61
C ARG A 145 12.73 -7.28 16.15
N GLU A 146 14.06 -7.24 16.18
CA GLU A 146 14.83 -6.09 16.65
C GLU A 146 14.57 -4.87 15.78
N LYS A 147 14.55 -5.06 14.44
CA LYS A 147 14.28 -3.99 13.48
C LYS A 147 12.82 -3.54 13.55
N MET A 148 11.89 -4.47 13.78
CA MET A 148 10.49 -4.14 14.04
C MET A 148 10.31 -3.29 15.30
N ALA A 149 10.94 -3.67 16.40
CA ALA A 149 10.89 -2.90 17.66
C ALA A 149 11.52 -1.51 17.50
N GLU A 150 12.61 -1.40 16.75
CA GLU A 150 13.23 -0.12 16.41
C GLU A 150 12.27 0.80 15.64
N LEU A 151 11.72 0.31 14.52
CA LEU A 151 10.77 1.06 13.71
C LEU A 151 9.51 1.43 14.49
N ALA A 152 8.97 0.52 15.29
CA ALA A 152 7.82 0.78 16.14
C ALA A 152 8.06 1.95 17.10
N ARG A 153 9.26 2.07 17.69
CA ARG A 153 9.64 3.22 18.53
C ARG A 153 9.78 4.50 17.70
N ILE A 154 10.49 4.45 16.58
CA ILE A 154 10.68 5.60 15.68
C ILE A 154 9.33 6.15 15.23
N PHE A 155 8.46 5.28 14.71
CA PHE A 155 7.14 5.64 14.24
C PHE A 155 6.25 6.11 15.37
N ALA A 156 6.35 5.53 16.57
CA ALA A 156 5.59 5.98 17.74
C ALA A 156 5.96 7.41 18.15
N ALA A 157 7.23 7.78 18.01
CA ALA A 157 7.77 9.09 18.34
C ALA A 157 7.72 10.09 17.17
N LEU A 158 7.24 9.69 15.99
CA LEU A 158 7.27 10.53 14.80
C LEU A 158 6.43 11.81 15.03
N PRO A 159 7.03 13.02 14.93
CA PRO A 159 6.29 14.26 15.14
C PRO A 159 5.15 14.40 14.14
N ASP A 160 4.12 15.16 14.50
CA ASP A 160 3.10 15.50 13.50
C ASP A 160 3.70 16.37 12.39
N SER A 161 3.10 16.33 11.20
CA SER A 161 3.62 16.90 9.94
C SER A 161 4.86 16.22 9.38
N VAL A 162 5.19 15.00 9.82
CA VAL A 162 6.33 14.21 9.31
C VAL A 162 5.88 12.91 8.64
N THR A 163 6.56 12.56 7.55
CA THR A 163 6.52 11.22 6.96
C THR A 163 7.88 10.56 7.06
N ALA A 164 7.94 9.29 7.45
CA ALA A 164 9.12 8.45 7.31
C ALA A 164 9.00 7.59 6.05
N ALA A 165 10.05 7.56 5.22
CA ALA A 165 10.07 6.79 3.97
C ALA A 165 11.49 6.35 3.61
N CYS A 166 11.61 5.24 2.89
CA CYS A 166 12.91 4.70 2.49
C CYS A 166 13.51 5.45 1.29
N GLU A 167 14.81 5.70 1.33
CA GLU A 167 15.62 6.06 0.15
C GLU A 167 16.75 5.04 0.04
N VAL A 168 16.93 4.44 -1.14
CA VAL A 168 18.15 3.71 -1.46
C VAL A 168 19.06 4.72 -2.13
N ASP A 169 20.23 5.05 -1.55
CA ASP A 169 21.19 5.95 -2.22
C ASP A 169 21.59 5.30 -3.55
N PRO A 170 21.16 5.85 -4.70
CA PRO A 170 21.45 5.24 -5.97
C PRO A 170 22.89 5.54 -6.43
N GLY A 171 23.68 6.26 -5.61
CA GLY A 171 25.02 6.71 -5.90
C GLY A 171 25.04 8.06 -6.63
N PHE A 172 26.23 8.66 -6.73
CA PHE A 172 26.43 10.02 -7.24
C PHE A 172 25.81 10.27 -8.63
N ARG A 173 25.90 9.31 -9.55
CA ARG A 173 25.38 9.46 -10.93
C ARG A 173 23.86 9.66 -10.97
N TYR A 174 23.13 9.06 -10.04
CA TYR A 174 21.67 9.09 -10.01
C TYR A 174 21.11 10.31 -9.27
N ARG A 175 21.96 11.02 -8.50
CA ARG A 175 21.58 12.29 -7.86
C ARG A 175 21.19 13.38 -8.87
N TYR A 176 21.62 13.25 -10.12
CA TYR A 176 21.31 14.19 -11.22
C TYR A 176 20.25 13.68 -12.20
N LEU A 177 19.64 12.52 -11.96
CA LEU A 177 18.63 11.92 -12.85
C LEU A 177 17.25 12.03 -12.19
N PRO A 178 16.56 13.18 -12.28
CA PRO A 178 15.29 13.42 -11.58
C PRO A 178 14.17 12.44 -11.98
N TRP A 179 14.28 11.79 -13.14
CA TRP A 179 13.38 10.73 -13.61
C TRP A 179 13.68 9.34 -13.01
N ARG A 180 14.60 9.22 -12.04
CA ARG A 180 14.86 7.97 -11.29
C ARG A 180 14.74 8.15 -9.79
N GLN A 181 14.27 9.32 -9.34
CA GLN A 181 14.27 9.69 -7.94
C GLN A 181 12.88 9.53 -7.35
N ARG A 182 12.78 8.64 -6.35
CA ARG A 182 11.59 8.43 -5.53
C ARG A 182 11.99 8.03 -4.12
N TYR A 183 11.07 8.22 -3.19
CA TYR A 183 11.09 7.41 -1.98
C TYR A 183 10.42 6.07 -2.25
N TRP A 184 10.93 5.03 -1.59
CA TRP A 184 10.42 3.67 -1.68
C TRP A 184 9.42 3.43 -0.56
N GLU A 185 8.28 2.89 -0.94
CA GLU A 185 7.18 2.36 -0.12
C GLU A 185 7.54 1.06 0.64
N LEU A 186 8.83 0.80 0.87
CA LEU A 186 9.30 -0.46 1.45
C LEU A 186 8.85 -0.59 2.90
N VAL A 187 9.14 0.41 3.72
CA VAL A 187 8.60 0.60 5.06
C VAL A 187 8.53 2.08 5.37
N GLY A 188 7.50 2.50 6.09
CA GLY A 188 7.30 3.92 6.34
C GLY A 188 6.17 4.20 7.31
N CYS A 189 6.02 5.48 7.59
CA CYS A 189 4.97 5.97 8.47
C CYS A 189 4.59 7.39 8.08
N THR A 190 3.31 7.71 8.03
CA THR A 190 2.85 9.08 7.74
C THR A 190 1.93 9.56 8.86
N THR A 191 2.11 10.80 9.32
CA THR A 191 1.14 11.42 10.23
C THR A 191 0.01 12.10 9.46
N ALA A 192 -1.11 12.36 10.13
CA ALA A 192 -2.27 12.98 9.51
C ALA A 192 -1.94 14.34 8.88
N SER A 193 -1.21 15.21 9.58
CA SER A 193 -0.88 16.53 9.03
C SER A 193 0.08 16.43 7.84
N ALA A 194 1.01 15.48 7.84
CA ALA A 194 1.90 15.23 6.70
C ALA A 194 1.11 14.74 5.48
N SER A 195 0.25 13.74 5.67
CA SER A 195 -0.59 13.17 4.63
C SER A 195 -1.57 14.21 4.05
N ARG A 196 -2.13 15.09 4.89
CA ARG A 196 -2.97 16.20 4.45
C ARG A 196 -2.18 17.19 3.58
N ASP A 197 -1.03 17.64 4.05
CA ASP A 197 -0.20 18.62 3.33
C ASP A 197 0.29 18.05 1.99
N GLN A 198 0.66 16.76 1.95
CA GLN A 198 0.97 16.03 0.72
C GLN A 198 -0.19 16.08 -0.27
N PHE A 199 -1.40 15.79 0.18
CA PHE A 199 -2.60 15.79 -0.65
C PHE A 199 -2.98 17.20 -1.15
N GLU A 200 -2.92 18.20 -0.27
CA GLU A 200 -3.25 19.60 -0.60
C GLU A 200 -2.23 20.22 -1.58
N LYS A 201 -0.97 19.76 -1.57
CA LYS A 201 0.07 20.15 -2.53
C LYS A 201 0.14 19.25 -3.77
N GLY A 202 -0.70 18.22 -3.83
CA GLY A 202 -0.72 17.24 -4.92
C GLY A 202 0.55 16.43 -5.08
N CYS A 203 1.15 16.03 -3.96
CA CYS A 203 2.44 15.35 -3.85
C CYS A 203 2.33 14.09 -2.97
N GLY A 204 1.42 13.18 -3.32
CA GLY A 204 1.15 11.96 -2.57
C GLY A 204 1.95 10.71 -2.99
N TRP A 205 1.46 9.55 -2.58
CA TRP A 205 2.04 8.23 -2.82
C TRP A 205 1.65 7.65 -4.18
N TRP A 206 0.61 8.20 -4.80
CA TRP A 206 0.10 7.77 -6.08
C TRP A 206 1.08 7.98 -7.23
N MET A 207 0.95 7.14 -8.25
CA MET A 207 1.70 7.28 -9.50
C MET A 207 1.23 8.52 -10.28
N ALA A 208 2.11 8.99 -11.17
CA ALA A 208 1.86 10.12 -12.04
C ALA A 208 1.36 11.34 -11.26
N PHE A 209 1.99 11.66 -10.12
CA PHE A 209 1.55 12.73 -9.21
C PHE A 209 1.41 14.11 -9.88
N TRP A 210 2.06 14.34 -11.02
CA TRP A 210 1.82 15.53 -11.85
C TRP A 210 0.35 15.66 -12.31
N ALA A 211 -0.42 14.57 -12.33
CA ALA A 211 -1.81 14.55 -12.73
C ALA A 211 -2.78 14.74 -11.54
N HIS A 212 -2.25 14.86 -10.31
CA HIS A 212 -3.02 15.08 -9.10
C HIS A 212 -3.92 16.33 -9.22
N PRO A 213 -5.17 16.32 -8.72
CA PRO A 213 -6.11 17.43 -8.86
C PRO A 213 -5.59 18.77 -8.30
N HIS A 214 -4.87 18.75 -7.18
CA HIS A 214 -4.25 19.93 -6.57
C HIS A 214 -2.86 20.31 -7.13
N GLN A 215 -2.41 19.70 -8.22
CA GLN A 215 -1.07 19.99 -8.74
C GLN A 215 -0.99 21.35 -9.45
N SER A 216 -0.10 22.22 -8.98
CA SER A 216 0.07 23.59 -9.50
C SER A 216 0.95 23.67 -10.75
N HIS A 217 1.88 22.74 -10.95
CA HIS A 217 2.84 22.77 -12.07
C HIS A 217 2.91 21.46 -12.88
N PRO A 218 1.77 20.95 -13.39
CA PRO A 218 1.67 19.60 -13.94
C PRO A 218 2.57 19.37 -15.17
N LYS A 219 2.69 20.36 -16.08
CA LYS A 219 3.51 20.22 -17.30
C LYS A 219 5.01 20.12 -16.99
N THR A 220 5.48 20.94 -16.05
CA THR A 220 6.89 20.96 -15.64
C THR A 220 7.26 19.66 -14.93
N ILE A 221 6.42 19.20 -14.01
CA ILE A 221 6.67 17.96 -13.26
C ILE A 221 6.65 16.76 -14.21
N ARG A 222 5.64 16.64 -15.08
CA ARG A 222 5.53 15.53 -16.05
C ARG A 222 6.78 15.40 -16.94
N ARG A 223 7.38 16.53 -17.32
CA ARG A 223 8.58 16.53 -18.18
C ARG A 223 9.83 16.00 -17.48
N TRP A 224 9.97 16.24 -16.18
CA TRP A 224 11.25 16.12 -15.49
C TRP A 224 11.28 15.09 -14.35
N ARG A 225 10.12 14.70 -13.81
CA ARG A 225 10.03 13.87 -12.60
C ARG A 225 9.59 12.45 -12.91
N TYR A 226 10.00 11.55 -12.03
CA TYR A 226 9.64 10.15 -12.13
C TYR A 226 8.13 9.93 -11.94
N TRP A 227 7.61 8.88 -12.56
CA TRP A 227 6.18 8.61 -12.67
C TRP A 227 5.63 7.64 -11.63
N ASP A 228 6.52 6.90 -10.98
CA ASP A 228 6.14 5.80 -10.12
C ASP A 228 5.76 6.28 -8.71
N HIS A 229 5.31 5.36 -7.87
CA HIS A 229 4.98 5.60 -6.47
C HIS A 229 6.10 6.30 -5.70
N GLY A 230 5.74 7.10 -4.69
CA GLY A 230 6.70 7.79 -3.83
C GLY A 230 7.53 8.91 -4.50
N ALA A 231 7.40 9.12 -5.83
CA ALA A 231 7.99 10.28 -6.51
C ALA A 231 7.35 11.60 -6.03
N GLY A 232 6.04 11.59 -5.77
CA GLY A 232 5.31 12.72 -5.20
C GLY A 232 5.81 13.09 -3.80
N ILE A 233 5.93 12.11 -2.89
CA ILE A 233 6.47 12.32 -1.53
C ILE A 233 7.89 12.90 -1.56
N ARG A 234 8.74 12.45 -2.49
CA ARG A 234 10.06 13.03 -2.65
C ARG A 234 10.00 14.46 -3.16
N HIS A 235 9.10 14.77 -4.09
CA HIS A 235 8.88 16.13 -4.56
C HIS A 235 8.40 17.04 -3.43
N TRP A 236 7.42 16.58 -2.63
CA TRP A 236 6.93 17.25 -1.43
C TRP A 236 8.06 17.64 -0.47
N HIS A 237 8.91 16.67 -0.11
CA HIS A 237 10.06 16.92 0.78
C HIS A 237 11.07 17.90 0.19
N ARG A 238 11.40 17.77 -1.10
CA ARG A 238 12.53 18.51 -1.69
C ARG A 238 12.15 19.87 -2.27
N HIS A 239 10.88 20.12 -2.56
CA HIS A 239 10.46 21.34 -3.28
C HIS A 239 9.25 22.04 -2.66
N GLU A 240 8.44 21.36 -1.85
CA GLU A 240 7.22 21.94 -1.27
C GLU A 240 7.33 22.18 0.25
N GLY A 241 8.55 22.14 0.79
CA GLY A 241 8.83 22.36 2.21
C GLY A 241 8.33 21.24 3.14
N GLY A 242 7.96 20.08 2.59
CA GLY A 242 7.56 18.92 3.37
C GLY A 242 8.68 18.37 4.24
N HIS A 243 8.35 17.70 5.35
CA HIS A 243 9.36 17.07 6.21
C HIS A 243 9.32 15.54 6.09
N CYS A 244 10.38 14.97 5.51
CA CYS A 244 10.54 13.53 5.42
C CYS A 244 11.73 13.05 6.25
N MET A 245 11.48 12.17 7.22
CA MET A 245 12.51 11.36 7.85
C MET A 245 12.93 10.28 6.86
N VAL A 246 14.18 10.34 6.39
CA VAL A 246 14.67 9.37 5.41
C VAL A 246 15.22 8.15 6.13
N LEU A 247 14.66 6.99 5.81
CA LEU A 247 15.15 5.69 6.27
C LEU A 247 16.10 5.13 5.21
N ASP A 248 17.24 4.56 5.60
CA ASP A 248 18.15 3.93 4.65
C ASP A 248 17.55 2.62 4.15
N GLY A 249 17.20 2.56 2.85
CA GLY A 249 16.58 1.38 2.27
C GLY A 249 17.43 0.11 2.40
N ARG A 250 18.75 0.25 2.51
CA ARG A 250 19.71 -0.86 2.65
C ARG A 250 19.53 -1.63 3.95
N ASP A 251 19.02 -0.98 5.00
CA ASP A 251 18.76 -1.62 6.29
C ASP A 251 17.65 -2.67 6.24
N TYR A 252 16.86 -2.68 5.16
CA TYR A 252 15.71 -3.57 4.99
C TYR A 252 15.87 -4.56 3.83
N GLU A 253 16.99 -4.51 3.10
CA GLU A 253 17.24 -5.39 1.95
C GLU A 253 17.25 -6.88 2.33
N GLU A 254 17.71 -7.22 3.54
CA GLU A 254 17.84 -8.62 3.95
C GLU A 254 16.51 -9.40 3.94
N GLY A 255 15.41 -8.67 4.16
CA GLY A 255 14.06 -9.20 4.28
C GLY A 255 13.09 -8.71 3.19
N HIS A 256 13.62 -8.09 2.13
CA HIS A 256 12.83 -7.64 0.98
C HIS A 256 12.83 -8.74 -0.10
N PHE A 257 11.73 -9.47 -0.20
CA PHE A 257 11.57 -10.62 -1.09
C PHE A 257 10.93 -10.22 -2.43
N SER A 258 11.64 -9.37 -3.18
CA SER A 258 11.13 -8.84 -4.46
C SER A 258 11.95 -9.30 -5.67
N LYS A 259 11.63 -8.80 -6.86
CA LYS A 259 12.39 -9.07 -8.09
C LYS A 259 13.79 -8.43 -8.10
N ILE A 260 14.03 -7.45 -7.24
CA ILE A 260 15.24 -6.63 -7.28
C ILE A 260 16.44 -7.52 -6.91
N GLY A 261 17.45 -7.56 -7.79
CA GLY A 261 18.66 -8.35 -7.57
C GLY A 261 18.56 -9.84 -7.93
N ARG A 262 17.41 -10.34 -8.41
CA ARG A 262 17.26 -11.74 -8.86
C ARG A 262 17.23 -11.87 -10.38
N LEU A 263 18.25 -12.52 -10.94
CA LEU A 263 18.37 -12.76 -12.38
C LEU A 263 17.41 -13.84 -12.90
N ASP A 264 17.03 -14.78 -12.03
CA ASP A 264 16.12 -15.89 -12.32
C ASP A 264 14.64 -15.54 -12.09
N TYR A 265 14.34 -14.30 -11.70
CA TYR A 265 12.98 -13.88 -11.38
C TYR A 265 12.09 -13.89 -12.64
N GLN A 266 11.02 -14.66 -12.58
CA GLN A 266 10.02 -14.76 -13.63
C GLN A 266 8.72 -14.10 -13.19
N GLY A 267 8.42 -12.95 -13.77
CA GLY A 267 7.14 -12.29 -13.53
C GLY A 267 5.97 -13.19 -13.95
N VAL A 268 4.91 -13.21 -13.14
CA VAL A 268 3.73 -14.03 -13.43
C VAL A 268 2.61 -13.12 -13.86
N LYS A 269 2.14 -13.31 -15.10
CA LYS A 269 0.96 -12.64 -15.63
C LYS A 269 -0.29 -13.26 -15.03
N GLU A 270 -1.32 -12.44 -14.84
CA GLU A 270 -2.62 -12.92 -14.44
C GLU A 270 -3.26 -13.80 -15.53
N PRO A 271 -3.99 -14.88 -15.17
CA PRO A 271 -4.52 -15.86 -16.13
C PRO A 271 -5.45 -15.30 -17.21
N ASN A 272 -6.00 -14.10 -17.01
CA ASN A 272 -6.92 -13.45 -17.94
C ASN A 272 -6.24 -12.45 -18.91
N GLY A 273 -4.91 -12.53 -19.05
CA GLY A 273 -4.17 -11.95 -20.17
C GLY A 273 -4.19 -10.42 -20.29
N SER A 274 -4.35 -9.67 -19.19
CA SER A 274 -3.96 -8.24 -19.25
C SER A 274 -2.44 -8.17 -19.06
N ASP A 275 -1.77 -7.55 -20.03
CA ASP A 275 -0.31 -7.38 -20.08
C ASP A 275 0.24 -6.42 -19.00
N VAL A 276 -0.61 -5.79 -18.18
CA VAL A 276 -0.23 -4.80 -17.16
C VAL A 276 0.04 -5.44 -15.79
N ARG A 277 -0.13 -6.76 -15.66
CA ARG A 277 -0.33 -7.43 -14.38
C ARG A 277 0.89 -8.21 -13.90
N ARG A 278 1.37 -7.86 -12.70
CA ARG A 278 2.07 -8.79 -11.80
C ARG A 278 1.03 -9.48 -10.92
N ASN A 279 1.02 -10.81 -10.94
CA ASN A 279 0.36 -11.60 -9.92
C ASN A 279 1.34 -11.74 -8.74
N MET A 280 1.32 -10.76 -7.83
CA MET A 280 2.26 -10.73 -6.69
C MET A 280 2.11 -11.96 -5.79
N SER A 281 0.88 -12.45 -5.60
CA SER A 281 0.62 -13.68 -4.82
C SER A 281 1.41 -14.86 -5.40
N GLU A 282 1.24 -15.10 -6.70
CA GLU A 282 1.89 -16.22 -7.38
C GLU A 282 3.40 -16.00 -7.50
N GLU A 283 3.83 -14.77 -7.74
CA GLU A 283 5.25 -14.42 -7.76
C GLU A 283 5.94 -14.69 -6.42
N LEU A 284 5.30 -14.32 -5.29
CA LEU A 284 5.82 -14.59 -3.96
C LEU A 284 5.98 -16.09 -3.72
N VAL A 285 4.90 -16.86 -3.94
CA VAL A 285 4.92 -18.32 -3.71
C VAL A 285 5.89 -19.03 -4.65
N ARG A 286 5.99 -18.60 -5.90
CA ARG A 286 6.86 -19.21 -6.89
C ARG A 286 8.35 -19.00 -6.61
N HIS A 287 8.70 -17.81 -6.10
CA HIS A 287 10.10 -17.41 -5.95
C HIS A 287 10.61 -17.56 -4.51
N TYR A 288 9.71 -17.57 -3.53
CA TYR A 288 10.07 -17.52 -2.12
C TYR A 288 9.25 -18.51 -1.28
N ASP A 289 9.95 -19.51 -0.75
CA ASP A 289 9.41 -20.36 0.31
C ASP A 289 9.36 -19.57 1.62
N LEU A 290 8.15 -19.37 2.15
CA LEU A 290 7.93 -18.57 3.36
C LEU A 290 8.67 -19.16 4.57
N ARG A 291 8.77 -20.48 4.69
CA ARG A 291 9.49 -21.12 5.82
C ARG A 291 10.97 -20.78 5.79
N THR A 292 11.58 -20.86 4.61
CA THR A 292 12.97 -20.47 4.38
C THR A 292 13.19 -18.99 4.63
N ALA A 293 12.29 -18.13 4.13
CA ALA A 293 12.31 -16.69 4.36
C ALA A 293 12.26 -16.34 5.86
N CYS A 294 11.30 -16.91 6.59
CA CYS A 294 11.19 -16.75 8.04
C CYS A 294 12.42 -17.30 8.78
N GLY A 295 12.94 -18.47 8.38
CA GLY A 295 14.14 -19.07 8.97
C GLY A 295 15.36 -18.14 8.89
N LYS A 296 15.60 -17.52 7.73
CA LYS A 296 16.70 -16.55 7.52
C LYS A 296 16.63 -15.36 8.49
N LEU A 297 15.41 -14.94 8.84
CA LEU A 297 15.14 -13.78 9.70
C LEU A 297 14.94 -14.15 11.17
N GLY A 298 15.02 -15.43 11.55
CA GLY A 298 14.76 -15.88 12.92
C GLY A 298 13.28 -15.77 13.32
N LEU A 299 12.37 -16.00 12.37
CA LEU A 299 10.92 -15.87 12.51
C LEU A 299 10.17 -17.20 12.30
N ALA A 300 10.88 -18.32 12.28
CA ALA A 300 10.28 -19.62 11.94
C ALA A 300 9.14 -20.03 12.89
N ASP A 301 9.20 -19.58 14.14
CA ASP A 301 8.18 -19.78 15.16
C ASP A 301 6.86 -19.04 14.85
N LEU A 302 6.91 -17.97 14.05
CA LEU A 302 5.70 -17.23 13.62
C LEU A 302 4.85 -18.00 12.61
N LEU A 303 5.33 -19.13 12.10
CA LEU A 303 4.54 -20.00 11.23
C LEU A 303 3.56 -20.85 12.02
N ASP A 304 3.77 -21.00 13.34
CA ASP A 304 2.91 -21.83 14.17
C ASP A 304 1.56 -21.16 14.42
N HIS A 305 0.50 -21.93 14.25
CA HIS A 305 -0.88 -21.46 14.19
C HIS A 305 -1.55 -21.24 15.57
N GLY A 306 -0.75 -21.09 16.63
CA GLY A 306 -1.12 -21.33 18.03
C GLY A 306 -2.11 -20.38 18.71
N ASP A 307 -2.48 -19.25 18.11
CA ASP A 307 -3.51 -18.34 18.67
C ASP A 307 -4.22 -17.61 17.53
N GLN A 308 -5.51 -17.87 17.31
CA GLN A 308 -6.26 -17.37 16.16
C GLN A 308 -7.57 -16.70 16.60
N GLY A 309 -7.71 -15.42 16.26
CA GLY A 309 -8.99 -14.72 16.33
C GLY A 309 -9.86 -15.03 15.11
N ARG A 310 -11.18 -15.08 15.27
CA ARG A 310 -12.14 -15.16 14.14
C ARG A 310 -12.22 -13.80 13.46
N ILE A 311 -12.37 -13.80 12.13
CA ILE A 311 -12.59 -12.58 11.33
C ILE A 311 -13.93 -11.96 11.73
N PHE A 312 -13.91 -10.72 12.22
CA PHE A 312 -15.12 -9.91 12.40
C PHE A 312 -15.25 -8.96 11.20
N HIS A 313 -16.25 -9.20 10.35
CA HIS A 313 -16.58 -8.28 9.27
C HIS A 313 -17.29 -7.05 9.84
N LEU A 314 -16.57 -5.93 9.97
CA LEU A 314 -17.18 -4.62 10.18
C LEU A 314 -17.60 -4.06 8.82
N GLY A 315 -18.70 -4.57 8.25
CA GLY A 315 -19.07 -4.27 6.86
C GLY A 315 -20.55 -4.31 6.49
N SER A 316 -21.47 -4.55 7.44
CA SER A 316 -22.90 -4.43 7.16
C SER A 316 -23.58 -3.65 8.27
N THR A 317 -24.06 -2.47 7.92
CA THR A 317 -25.08 -1.76 8.68
C THR A 317 -26.20 -2.75 9.01
N PRO A 318 -26.62 -2.94 10.27
CA PRO A 318 -27.79 -3.76 10.55
C PRO A 318 -29.00 -3.11 9.85
N PRO A 319 -29.94 -3.93 9.31
CA PRO A 319 -31.18 -3.38 8.78
C PRO A 319 -31.86 -2.59 9.90
N ARG A 320 -32.22 -1.34 9.61
CA ARG A 320 -33.07 -0.55 10.49
C ARG A 320 -34.38 -1.31 10.62
N GLY A 321 -34.64 -1.84 11.80
CA GLY A 321 -35.96 -2.33 12.21
C GLY A 321 -36.92 -1.17 12.44
#